data_AF-A0A7S0R9A9-F1
#
_entry.id   AF-A0A7S0R9A9-F1
#
_cell.length_a   1.000
_cell.length_b   1.000
_cell.length_c   1.000
_cell.angle_alpha   90.00
_cell.angle_beta   90.00
_cell.angle_gamma   90.00
#
_symmetry.space_group_name_H-M   'P 1'
#
loop_
_entity.id
_entity.type
_entity.pdbx_description
1 polymer ?
#
loop_
_entity_poly.entity_id
_entity_poly.type
_entity_poly.pdbx_seq_one_letter_code
_entity_poly.pdbx_strand_id
1 'polypeptide(L)'
;RCEARCSTTGKWTDPVKVAASKEFPLWNPVLIKLPNQDIVLFFKEGLSPKTWKGKMVRSFDGGLTWMWGPVALPSGVVGPTKNKPILLPDNVTIVAPSSSESPRWSSHLERSEDEGLTWTRGAPLDTHPDLPRGTQTIQPSLYIASNGHVCALARSHGVQPSDRYVVHACTADVGRTWIKAEMTDAPNPNSGLDAVRLRDGRLLMVHNNAHTTTTAREPIAG
;
A
#
# COMPACT_ATOMS: atom_id res chain seq x y z
N ARG A 1 -13.65 -7.65 -8.47
CA ARG A 1 -12.54 -6.83 -8.99
C ARG A 1 -12.42 -7.08 -10.47
N CYS A 2 -12.39 -6.00 -11.22
CA CYS A 2 -12.22 -6.02 -12.67
C CYS A 2 -10.94 -5.26 -13.01
N GLU A 3 -10.43 -5.49 -14.20
CA GLU A 3 -9.32 -4.78 -14.79
C GLU A 3 -9.71 -4.23 -16.15
N ALA A 4 -9.04 -3.18 -16.59
CA ALA A 4 -9.08 -2.73 -17.97
C ALA A 4 -7.64 -2.43 -18.38
N ARG A 5 -7.35 -2.59 -19.67
CA ARG A 5 -6.01 -2.36 -20.22
C ARG A 5 -6.04 -1.12 -21.08
N CYS A 6 -5.00 -0.29 -20.97
CA CYS A 6 -4.83 0.90 -21.80
C CYS A 6 -3.75 0.65 -22.84
N SER A 7 -4.04 0.89 -24.11
CA SER A 7 -3.04 0.85 -25.17
C SER A 7 -2.05 2.01 -25.03
N THR A 8 -0.91 1.92 -25.71
CA THR A 8 0.06 3.03 -25.83
C THR A 8 -0.55 4.28 -26.49
N THR A 9 -1.67 4.11 -27.20
CA THR A 9 -2.45 5.19 -27.82
C THR A 9 -3.57 5.73 -26.93
N GLY A 10 -3.66 5.29 -25.67
CA GLY A 10 -4.62 5.81 -24.68
C GLY A 10 -6.02 5.18 -24.76
N LYS A 11 -6.24 4.14 -25.57
CA LYS A 11 -7.53 3.47 -25.68
C LYS A 11 -7.66 2.39 -24.61
N TRP A 12 -8.75 2.41 -23.86
CA TRP A 12 -9.07 1.41 -22.84
C TRP A 12 -9.88 0.26 -23.42
N THR A 13 -9.61 -0.97 -22.97
CA THR A 13 -10.49 -2.12 -23.20
C THR A 13 -11.71 -2.05 -22.28
N ASP A 14 -12.75 -2.82 -22.60
CA ASP A 14 -13.82 -3.11 -21.64
C ASP A 14 -13.26 -3.78 -20.37
N PRO A 15 -13.88 -3.54 -19.21
CA PRO A 15 -13.42 -4.14 -17.97
C PRO A 15 -13.70 -5.64 -17.93
N VAL A 16 -12.67 -6.44 -17.65
CA VAL A 16 -12.75 -7.89 -17.46
C VAL A 16 -12.76 -8.24 -15.99
N LYS A 17 -13.64 -9.15 -15.57
CA LYS A 17 -13.73 -9.61 -14.17
C LYS A 17 -12.59 -10.58 -13.86
N VAL A 18 -11.73 -10.21 -12.92
CA VAL A 18 -10.57 -11.00 -12.49
C VAL A 18 -10.87 -11.81 -11.24
N ALA A 19 -11.61 -11.23 -10.31
CA ALA A 19 -11.97 -11.88 -9.06
C ALA A 19 -13.37 -11.45 -8.63
N ALA A 20 -14.14 -12.36 -8.05
CA ALA A 20 -15.41 -12.06 -7.44
C ALA A 20 -15.63 -12.95 -6.23
N SER A 21 -16.46 -12.47 -5.32
CA SER A 21 -16.90 -13.20 -4.15
C SER A 21 -18.41 -13.07 -4.04
N LYS A 22 -19.09 -14.16 -3.71
CA LYS A 22 -20.53 -14.16 -3.48
C LYS A 22 -20.88 -13.73 -2.05
N GLU A 23 -19.93 -13.88 -1.13
CA GLU A 23 -20.15 -13.72 0.31
C GLU A 23 -19.67 -12.36 0.82
N PHE A 24 -18.54 -11.86 0.29
CA PHE A 24 -17.87 -10.70 0.88
C PHE A 24 -17.49 -9.65 -0.16
N PRO A 25 -17.46 -8.37 0.22
CA PRO A 25 -16.89 -7.34 -0.64
C PRO A 25 -15.38 -7.56 -0.81
N LEU A 26 -14.90 -7.22 -2.01
CA LEU A 26 -13.48 -7.15 -2.32
C LEU A 26 -13.02 -5.70 -2.20
N TRP A 27 -11.89 -5.42 -1.56
CA TRP A 27 -11.37 -4.08 -1.22
C TRP A 27 -9.99 -3.84 -1.84
N ASN A 28 -9.63 -2.57 -2.02
CA ASN A 28 -8.28 -2.07 -2.29
C ASN A 28 -7.43 -2.92 -3.26
N PRO A 29 -7.77 -2.94 -4.57
CA PRO A 29 -7.01 -3.69 -5.54
C PRO A 29 -5.67 -2.99 -5.80
N VAL A 30 -4.59 -3.75 -5.80
CA VAL A 30 -3.23 -3.25 -6.06
C VAL A 30 -2.52 -4.23 -6.98
N LEU A 31 -1.94 -3.70 -8.06
CA LEU A 31 -1.19 -4.47 -9.04
C LEU A 31 0.32 -4.28 -8.85
N ILE A 32 1.09 -5.33 -9.11
CA ILE A 32 2.52 -5.26 -9.39
C ILE A 32 2.81 -6.11 -10.63
N LYS A 33 3.69 -5.59 -11.48
CA LYS A 33 4.27 -6.34 -12.60
C LYS A 33 5.67 -6.79 -12.19
N LEU A 34 5.93 -8.09 -12.28
CA LEU A 34 7.21 -8.70 -11.95
C LEU A 34 8.14 -8.69 -13.18
N PRO A 35 9.46 -8.87 -13.00
CA PRO A 35 10.42 -8.86 -14.12
C PRO A 35 10.17 -9.96 -15.15
N ASN A 36 9.70 -11.12 -14.71
CA ASN A 36 9.27 -12.24 -15.55
C ASN A 36 7.98 -11.94 -16.36
N GLN A 37 7.44 -10.71 -16.28
CA GLN A 37 6.21 -10.23 -16.90
C GLN A 37 4.91 -10.71 -16.25
N ASP A 38 4.99 -11.52 -15.19
CA ASP A 38 3.81 -11.87 -14.40
C ASP A 38 3.18 -10.59 -13.83
N ILE A 39 1.86 -10.61 -13.71
CA ILE A 39 1.10 -9.58 -13.02
C ILE A 39 0.44 -10.20 -11.80
N VAL A 40 0.66 -9.60 -10.63
CA VAL A 40 -0.01 -10.02 -9.38
C VAL A 40 -0.98 -8.94 -8.96
N LEU A 41 -2.26 -9.32 -8.84
CA LEU A 41 -3.31 -8.50 -8.27
C LEU A 41 -3.55 -8.89 -6.82
N PHE A 42 -3.19 -8.01 -5.90
CA PHE A 42 -3.55 -8.09 -4.49
C PHE A 42 -4.89 -7.38 -4.23
N PHE A 43 -5.69 -7.93 -3.34
CA PHE A 43 -6.91 -7.29 -2.85
C PHE A 43 -7.25 -7.84 -1.47
N LYS A 44 -8.25 -7.25 -0.80
CA LYS A 44 -8.74 -7.77 0.48
C LYS A 44 -10.15 -8.30 0.32
N GLU A 45 -10.50 -9.34 1.07
CA GLU A 45 -11.86 -9.89 1.09
C GLU A 45 -12.35 -9.97 2.53
N GLY A 46 -13.54 -9.45 2.80
CA GLY A 46 -14.20 -9.54 4.11
C GLY A 46 -15.18 -8.40 4.35
N LEU A 47 -15.99 -8.51 5.41
CA LEU A 47 -17.05 -7.53 5.72
C LEU A 47 -16.53 -6.15 6.15
N SER A 48 -15.33 -6.09 6.75
CA SER A 48 -14.75 -4.85 7.25
C SER A 48 -13.21 -4.90 7.24
N PRO A 49 -12.51 -3.76 7.30
CA PRO A 49 -11.05 -3.74 7.43
C PRO A 49 -10.49 -4.43 8.69
N LYS A 50 -11.33 -4.62 9.72
CA LYS A 50 -10.94 -5.34 10.94
C LYS A 50 -10.91 -6.86 10.77
N THR A 51 -11.66 -7.38 9.81
CA THR A 51 -11.90 -8.83 9.62
C THR A 51 -11.51 -9.34 8.24
N TRP A 52 -11.05 -8.45 7.35
CA TRP A 52 -10.64 -8.84 6.01
C TRP A 52 -9.38 -9.71 6.00
N LYS A 53 -9.21 -10.46 4.92
CA LYS A 53 -8.01 -11.24 4.64
C LYS A 53 -7.36 -10.74 3.35
N GLY A 54 -6.04 -10.82 3.29
CA GLY A 54 -5.30 -10.60 2.07
C GLY A 54 -5.50 -11.75 1.09
N LYS A 55 -5.79 -11.42 -0.17
CA LYS A 55 -5.82 -12.38 -1.27
C LYS A 55 -5.02 -11.85 -2.45
N MET A 56 -4.53 -12.76 -3.26
CA MET A 56 -3.88 -12.44 -4.53
C MET A 56 -4.37 -13.35 -5.65
N VAL A 57 -4.27 -12.87 -6.88
CA VAL A 57 -4.46 -13.65 -8.10
C VAL A 57 -3.38 -13.23 -9.08
N ARG A 58 -2.83 -14.18 -9.83
CA ARG A 58 -1.69 -13.95 -10.73
C ARG A 58 -2.08 -14.21 -12.18
N SER A 59 -1.49 -13.45 -13.07
CA SER A 59 -1.43 -13.71 -14.50
C SER A 59 0.01 -14.01 -14.89
N PHE A 60 0.20 -15.03 -15.73
CA PHE A 60 1.50 -15.47 -16.24
C PHE A 60 1.77 -15.03 -17.69
N ASP A 61 0.86 -14.24 -18.26
CA ASP A 61 0.86 -13.84 -19.67
C ASP A 61 0.59 -12.34 -19.86
N GLY A 62 1.01 -11.54 -18.87
CA GLY A 62 0.89 -10.08 -18.94
C GLY A 62 -0.54 -9.55 -18.79
N GLY A 63 -1.41 -10.29 -18.10
CA GLY A 63 -2.80 -9.93 -17.84
C GLY A 63 -3.75 -10.30 -18.98
N LEU A 64 -3.41 -11.29 -19.82
CA LEU A 64 -4.32 -11.82 -20.84
C LEU A 64 -5.28 -12.85 -20.21
N THR A 65 -4.72 -13.73 -19.38
CA THR A 65 -5.46 -14.69 -18.57
C THR A 65 -5.00 -14.63 -17.11
N TRP A 66 -5.86 -15.10 -16.21
CA TRP A 66 -5.60 -15.13 -14.78
C TRP A 66 -5.73 -16.55 -14.27
N MET A 67 -5.04 -16.84 -13.16
CA MET A 67 -5.26 -18.07 -12.40
C MET A 67 -6.76 -18.29 -12.18
N TRP A 68 -7.17 -19.56 -12.19
CA TRP A 68 -8.57 -19.98 -12.03
C TRP A 68 -9.28 -19.33 -10.85
N GLY A 69 -8.55 -19.02 -9.77
CA GLY A 69 -9.09 -18.21 -8.70
C GLY A 69 -8.02 -17.58 -7.81
N PRO A 70 -8.44 -16.66 -6.93
CA PRO A 70 -7.54 -16.04 -5.98
C PRO A 70 -7.10 -16.99 -4.87
N VAL A 71 -5.85 -16.83 -4.44
CA VAL A 71 -5.24 -17.54 -3.32
C VAL A 71 -5.18 -16.62 -2.10
N ALA A 72 -5.42 -17.18 -0.91
CA ALA A 72 -5.25 -16.44 0.34
C ALA A 72 -3.77 -16.23 0.66
N LEU A 73 -3.41 -15.05 1.15
CA LEU A 73 -2.08 -14.81 1.71
C LEU A 73 -1.92 -15.56 3.05
N PRO A 74 -0.67 -15.84 3.47
CA PRO A 74 -0.40 -16.48 4.76
C PRO A 74 -1.07 -15.78 5.94
N SER A 75 -1.36 -16.52 7.01
CA SER A 75 -1.93 -15.95 8.23
C SER A 75 -1.06 -14.81 8.77
N GLY A 76 -1.69 -13.69 9.15
CA GLY A 76 -0.99 -12.51 9.65
C GLY A 76 -0.40 -11.59 8.58
N VAL A 77 -0.52 -11.95 7.29
CA VAL A 77 -0.08 -11.16 6.13
C VAL A 77 -1.31 -10.70 5.35
N VAL A 78 -1.38 -9.41 5.02
CA VAL A 78 -2.49 -8.84 4.23
C VAL A 78 -2.09 -8.42 2.83
N GLY A 79 -0.79 -8.37 2.52
CA GLY A 79 -0.24 -7.76 1.31
C GLY A 79 -0.46 -6.25 1.28
N PRO A 80 -0.12 -5.58 0.17
CA PRO A 80 -0.25 -4.12 0.06
C PRO A 80 -1.68 -3.70 0.39
N THR A 81 -1.86 -2.90 1.45
CA THR A 81 -3.19 -2.64 2.00
C THR A 81 -3.99 -1.67 1.14
N LYS A 82 -3.31 -0.76 0.43
CA LYS A 82 -3.92 0.18 -0.52
C LYS A 82 -2.94 0.72 -1.57
N ASN A 83 -1.72 1.08 -1.18
CA ASN A 83 -0.74 1.64 -2.11
C ASN A 83 0.13 0.55 -2.75
N LYS A 84 0.76 0.91 -3.87
CA LYS A 84 1.61 0.01 -4.66
C LYS A 84 2.78 -0.54 -3.82
N PRO A 85 3.07 -1.85 -3.89
CA PRO A 85 4.35 -2.38 -3.43
C PRO A 85 5.49 -1.84 -4.29
N ILE A 86 6.72 -1.99 -3.79
CA ILE A 86 7.94 -1.74 -4.55
C ILE A 86 8.67 -3.06 -4.80
N LEU A 87 9.34 -3.14 -5.95
CA LEU A 87 10.33 -4.17 -6.24
C LEU A 87 11.71 -3.59 -5.96
N LEU A 88 12.55 -4.32 -5.25
CA LEU A 88 13.92 -3.88 -4.99
C LEU A 88 14.83 -4.06 -6.22
N PRO A 89 16.03 -3.42 -6.23
CA PRO A 89 16.98 -3.54 -7.33
C PRO A 89 17.48 -4.96 -7.62
N ASP A 90 17.31 -5.90 -6.68
CA ASP A 90 17.60 -7.32 -6.88
C ASP A 90 16.62 -8.01 -7.85
N ASN A 91 15.54 -7.31 -8.25
CA ASN A 91 14.50 -7.79 -9.14
C ASN A 91 13.72 -9.01 -8.62
N VAL A 92 13.81 -9.32 -7.32
CA VAL A 92 13.12 -10.46 -6.72
C VAL A 92 12.31 -10.02 -5.50
N THR A 93 12.89 -9.17 -4.66
CA THR A 93 12.28 -8.81 -3.39
C THR A 93 11.14 -7.82 -3.57
N ILE A 94 9.93 -8.23 -3.20
CA ILE A 94 8.73 -7.39 -3.15
C ILE A 94 8.56 -6.88 -1.73
N VAL A 95 8.40 -5.56 -1.58
CA VAL A 95 8.06 -4.92 -0.32
C VAL A 95 6.67 -4.30 -0.42
N ALA A 96 5.74 -4.86 0.34
CA ALA A 96 4.35 -4.42 0.41
C ALA A 96 4.14 -3.42 1.55
N PRO A 97 3.57 -2.23 1.26
CA PRO A 97 3.08 -1.33 2.29
C PRO A 97 1.78 -1.87 2.91
N SER A 98 1.88 -2.36 4.13
CA SER A 98 0.78 -3.02 4.82
C SER A 98 0.35 -2.25 6.06
N SER A 99 -0.88 -2.49 6.51
CA SER A 99 -1.37 -1.98 7.78
C SER A 99 -2.49 -2.85 8.35
N SER A 100 -2.56 -2.96 9.67
CA SER A 100 -3.65 -3.59 10.40
C SER A 100 -4.59 -2.53 10.97
N GLU A 101 -5.89 -2.83 11.09
CA GLU A 101 -6.89 -1.92 11.67
C GLU A 101 -7.49 -2.41 13.00
N SER A 102 -6.88 -3.43 13.61
CA SER A 102 -7.30 -4.03 14.88
C SER A 102 -6.09 -4.57 15.65
N PRO A 103 -5.97 -4.31 16.98
CA PRO A 103 -6.85 -3.49 17.81
C PRO A 103 -6.67 -1.97 17.59
N ARG A 104 -5.57 -1.56 16.95
CA ARG A 104 -5.26 -0.17 16.56
C ARG A 104 -4.79 -0.14 15.11
N TRP A 105 -4.81 1.04 14.50
CA TRP A 105 -4.22 1.22 13.18
C TRP A 105 -2.70 1.27 13.27
N SER A 106 -2.05 0.32 12.62
CA SER A 106 -0.60 0.18 12.62
C SER A 106 -0.11 -0.16 11.22
N SER A 107 0.81 0.66 10.70
CA SER A 107 1.53 0.38 9.46
C SER A 107 2.74 -0.51 9.72
N HIS A 108 3.05 -1.39 8.78
CA HIS A 108 4.22 -2.26 8.80
C HIS A 108 4.57 -2.64 7.36
N LEU A 109 5.75 -3.23 7.16
CA LEU A 109 6.14 -3.75 5.84
C LEU A 109 6.01 -5.26 5.83
N GLU A 110 5.48 -5.80 4.74
CA GLU A 110 5.47 -7.22 4.44
C GLU A 110 6.39 -7.47 3.25
N ARG A 111 7.21 -8.50 3.31
CA ARG A 111 8.28 -8.74 2.33
C ARG A 111 8.19 -10.15 1.80
N SER A 112 8.36 -10.29 0.50
CA SER A 112 8.53 -11.58 -0.17
C SER A 112 9.83 -11.56 -0.95
N GLU A 113 10.62 -12.63 -0.80
CA GLU A 113 11.92 -12.83 -1.43
C GLU A 113 11.85 -13.96 -2.49
N ASP A 114 10.64 -14.39 -2.83
CA ASP A 114 10.32 -15.49 -3.74
C ASP A 114 9.13 -15.12 -4.65
N GLU A 115 9.18 -13.90 -5.19
CA GLU A 115 8.21 -13.36 -6.14
C GLU A 115 6.76 -13.26 -5.63
N GLY A 116 6.53 -13.32 -4.31
CA GLY A 116 5.20 -13.20 -3.70
C GLY A 116 4.59 -14.52 -3.24
N LEU A 117 5.36 -15.61 -3.24
CA LEU A 117 4.90 -16.94 -2.79
C LEU A 117 4.85 -17.05 -1.27
N THR A 118 5.91 -16.62 -0.59
CA THR A 118 5.98 -16.55 0.87
C THR A 118 6.25 -15.12 1.35
N TRP A 119 5.85 -14.84 2.59
CA TRP A 119 5.85 -13.48 3.13
C TRP A 119 6.33 -13.45 4.57
N THR A 120 7.10 -12.43 4.91
CA THR A 120 7.49 -12.10 6.28
C THR A 120 6.96 -10.72 6.65
N ARG A 121 6.64 -10.52 7.92
CA ARG A 121 6.13 -9.25 8.47
C ARG A 121 7.19 -8.58 9.33
N GLY A 122 7.36 -7.27 9.13
CA GLY A 122 8.24 -6.42 9.91
C GLY A 122 7.63 -5.82 11.16
N ALA A 123 8.44 -5.01 11.86
CA ALA A 123 8.03 -4.28 13.05
C ALA A 123 6.88 -3.27 12.77
N PRO A 124 5.95 -3.09 13.71
CA PRO A 124 4.92 -2.05 13.63
C PRO A 124 5.53 -0.65 13.74
N LEU A 125 5.06 0.28 12.91
CA LEU A 125 5.54 1.67 12.87
C LEU A 125 4.99 2.51 14.02
N ASP A 126 3.74 2.28 14.43
CA ASP A 126 3.06 3.09 15.46
C ASP A 126 3.65 2.91 16.88
N THR A 127 4.55 1.94 17.08
CA THR A 127 5.28 1.74 18.32
C THR A 127 6.69 2.34 18.30
N HIS A 128 7.10 3.00 17.21
CA HIS A 128 8.43 3.60 17.11
C HIS A 128 8.59 4.74 18.15
N PRO A 129 9.70 4.79 18.91
CA PRO A 129 9.86 5.75 20.01
C PRO A 129 9.90 7.22 19.57
N ASP A 130 10.28 7.50 18.32
CA ASP A 130 10.33 8.87 17.78
C ASP A 130 8.93 9.47 17.52
N LEU A 131 7.89 8.63 17.44
CA LEU A 131 6.53 9.11 17.21
C LEU A 131 5.85 9.51 18.53
N PRO A 132 4.99 10.56 18.54
CA PRO A 132 4.17 10.88 19.69
C PRO A 132 3.39 9.66 20.18
N ARG A 133 3.38 9.44 21.51
CA ARG A 133 2.68 8.31 22.12
C ARG A 133 1.21 8.32 21.70
N GLY A 134 0.73 7.18 21.21
CA GLY A 134 -0.66 7.04 20.77
C GLY A 134 -0.89 7.40 19.30
N THR A 135 0.16 7.77 18.55
CA THR A 135 0.08 7.83 17.07
C THR A 135 -0.43 6.49 16.54
N GLN A 136 -1.25 6.55 15.49
CA GLN A 136 -1.73 5.40 14.73
C GLN A 136 -1.44 5.66 13.26
N THR A 137 -0.99 4.65 12.52
CA THR A 137 -0.58 4.81 11.12
C THR A 137 -1.29 3.82 10.21
N ILE A 138 -1.60 4.23 8.99
CA ILE A 138 -2.34 3.37 8.06
C ILE A 138 -1.99 3.65 6.59
N GLN A 139 -2.03 2.59 5.77
CA GLN A 139 -1.86 2.64 4.31
C GLN A 139 -0.63 3.44 3.86
N PRO A 140 0.60 2.98 4.21
CA PRO A 140 1.81 3.66 3.80
C PRO A 140 1.98 3.65 2.27
N SER A 141 2.71 4.61 1.71
CA SER A 141 3.22 4.58 0.34
C SER A 141 4.75 4.56 0.38
N LEU A 142 5.38 3.69 -0.40
CA LEU A 142 6.81 3.42 -0.32
C LEU A 142 7.60 4.08 -1.44
N TYR A 143 8.85 4.40 -1.13
CA TYR A 143 9.87 4.74 -2.11
C TYR A 143 11.26 4.31 -1.63
N ILE A 144 12.19 4.11 -2.56
CA ILE A 144 13.60 3.86 -2.25
C ILE A 144 14.33 5.20 -2.26
N ALA A 145 14.94 5.57 -1.14
CA ALA A 145 15.72 6.80 -0.99
C ALA A 145 17.09 6.71 -1.70
N SER A 146 17.79 7.84 -1.85
CA SER A 146 19.09 7.90 -2.54
C SER A 146 20.18 7.05 -1.87
N ASN A 147 20.08 6.87 -0.56
CA ASN A 147 20.96 6.03 0.24
C ASN A 147 20.55 4.54 0.24
N GLY A 148 19.56 4.14 -0.55
CA GLY A 148 19.09 2.76 -0.64
C GLY A 148 18.11 2.34 0.45
N HIS A 149 17.84 3.19 1.45
CA HIS A 149 16.81 2.89 2.46
C HIS A 149 15.42 2.85 1.81
N VAL A 150 14.57 1.94 2.30
CA VAL A 150 13.14 1.99 1.98
C VAL A 150 12.49 2.97 2.95
N CYS A 151 11.74 3.93 2.42
CA CYS A 151 11.02 4.90 3.22
C CYS A 151 9.52 4.84 2.90
N ALA A 152 8.72 5.23 3.88
CA ALA A 152 7.27 5.21 3.85
C ALA A 152 6.73 6.59 4.19
N LEU A 153 5.69 7.00 3.46
CA LEU A 153 4.79 8.08 3.86
C LEU A 153 3.46 7.45 4.26
N ALA A 154 3.04 7.60 5.51
CA ALA A 154 1.84 6.98 6.04
C ALA A 154 0.84 8.03 6.50
N ARG A 155 -0.45 7.72 6.35
CA ARG A 155 -1.50 8.53 6.97
C ARG A 155 -1.45 8.26 8.47
N SER A 156 -1.59 9.31 9.27
CA SER A 156 -1.74 9.15 10.72
C SER A 156 -3.17 9.44 11.18
N HIS A 157 -3.62 8.67 12.15
CA HIS A 157 -4.58 9.16 13.13
C HIS A 157 -3.76 9.77 14.25
N GLY A 158 -3.61 11.09 14.21
CA GLY A 158 -2.95 11.87 15.26
C GLY A 158 -3.59 11.64 16.64
N VAL A 159 -2.93 12.12 17.69
CA VAL A 159 -3.44 12.00 19.07
C VAL A 159 -4.76 12.76 19.22
N GLN A 160 -4.88 13.91 18.55
CA GLN A 160 -6.13 14.65 18.39
C GLN A 160 -6.56 14.74 16.92
N PRO A 161 -7.84 14.97 16.61
CA PRO A 161 -8.31 15.15 15.23
C PRO A 161 -7.62 16.29 14.47
N SER A 162 -7.17 17.34 15.17
CA SER A 162 -6.40 18.48 14.63
C SER A 162 -4.95 18.14 14.27
N ASP A 163 -4.44 17.00 14.73
CA ASP A 163 -3.01 16.67 14.70
C ASP A 163 -2.69 15.60 13.64
N ARG A 164 -3.50 15.54 12.58
CA ARG A 164 -3.36 14.52 11.54
C ARG A 164 -2.43 15.02 10.45
N TYR A 165 -1.17 14.62 10.57
CA TYR A 165 -0.15 14.86 9.56
C TYR A 165 0.34 13.56 8.95
N VAL A 166 1.00 13.64 7.80
CA VAL A 166 1.69 12.50 7.22
C VAL A 166 2.87 12.12 8.11
N VAL A 167 3.04 10.83 8.37
CA VAL A 167 4.23 10.27 9.02
C VAL A 167 5.23 9.87 7.94
N HIS A 168 6.48 10.28 8.10
CA HIS A 168 7.60 9.77 7.32
C HIS A 168 8.39 8.79 8.16
N ALA A 169 8.78 7.65 7.60
CA ALA A 169 9.60 6.66 8.29
C ALA A 169 10.51 5.94 7.32
N CYS A 170 11.67 5.50 7.79
CA CYS A 170 12.64 4.77 6.97
C CYS A 170 13.13 3.50 7.66
N THR A 171 13.58 2.56 6.84
CA THR A 171 14.20 1.31 7.23
C THR A 171 15.48 1.10 6.42
N ALA A 172 16.53 0.65 7.08
CA ALA A 172 17.78 0.23 6.44
C ALA A 172 17.83 -1.28 6.15
N ASP A 173 16.89 -2.06 6.70
CA ASP A 173 16.87 -3.53 6.64
C ASP A 173 15.66 -4.07 5.87
N VAL A 174 15.16 -3.27 4.92
CA VAL A 174 14.06 -3.59 3.99
C VAL A 174 12.71 -3.72 4.71
N GLY A 175 12.59 -3.24 5.93
CA GLY A 175 11.33 -3.18 6.66
C GLY A 175 11.20 -4.22 7.74
N ARG A 176 12.31 -4.85 8.16
CA ARG A 176 12.31 -5.67 9.37
C ARG A 176 12.18 -4.76 10.59
N THR A 177 12.91 -3.65 10.62
CA THR A 177 12.84 -2.61 11.65
C THR A 177 12.78 -1.21 11.04
N TRP A 178 12.21 -0.27 11.79
CA TRP A 178 12.25 1.15 11.46
C TRP A 178 13.43 1.79 12.18
N ILE A 179 14.20 2.61 11.45
CA ILE A 179 15.39 3.28 12.00
C ILE A 179 15.14 4.76 12.35
N LYS A 180 14.07 5.33 11.80
CA LYS A 180 13.62 6.70 12.02
C LYS A 180 12.14 6.79 11.69
N ALA A 181 11.39 7.54 12.48
CA ALA A 181 10.04 7.95 12.16
C ALA A 181 9.78 9.39 12.63
N GLU A 182 9.08 10.20 11.86
CA GLU A 182 8.77 11.57 12.23
C GLU A 182 7.42 12.03 11.67
N MET A 183 6.77 12.93 12.41
CA MET A 183 5.63 13.69 11.88
C MET A 183 6.17 14.70 10.88
N THR A 184 5.55 14.78 9.70
CA THR A 184 5.83 15.85 8.74
C THR A 184 4.89 17.04 8.98
N ASP A 185 5.15 18.16 8.30
CA ASP A 185 4.24 19.31 8.32
C ASP A 185 3.10 19.19 7.30
N ALA A 186 3.05 18.08 6.53
CA ALA A 186 2.01 17.87 5.53
C ALA A 186 0.73 17.37 6.20
N PRO A 187 -0.38 18.13 6.18
CA PRO A 187 -1.64 17.70 6.79
C PRO A 187 -2.23 16.51 6.02
N ASN A 188 -3.01 15.68 6.72
CA ASN A 188 -3.78 14.59 6.14
C ASN A 188 -5.12 14.44 6.88
N PRO A 189 -6.25 14.87 6.29
CA PRO A 189 -7.56 14.78 6.93
C PRO A 189 -8.14 13.35 6.88
N ASN A 190 -7.29 12.32 7.04
CA ASN A 190 -7.56 10.91 6.80
C ASN A 190 -7.90 10.56 5.33
N SER A 191 -7.47 11.40 4.39
CA SER A 191 -7.59 11.13 2.95
C SER A 191 -6.50 10.16 2.47
N GLY A 192 -6.80 9.36 1.45
CA GLY A 192 -5.76 8.60 0.75
C GLY A 192 -4.61 9.48 0.28
N LEU A 193 -3.39 8.96 0.35
CA LEU A 193 -2.20 9.54 -0.27
C LEU A 193 -1.51 8.49 -1.13
N ASP A 194 -0.66 8.93 -2.05
CA ASP A 194 0.36 8.11 -2.70
C ASP A 194 1.58 8.97 -3.01
N ALA A 195 2.76 8.35 -3.07
CA ALA A 195 4.01 9.00 -3.39
C ALA A 195 4.82 8.20 -4.40
N VAL A 196 5.64 8.89 -5.17
CA VAL A 196 6.59 8.30 -6.11
C VAL A 196 7.85 9.15 -6.15
N ARG A 197 9.00 8.48 -6.17
CA ARG A 197 10.27 9.16 -6.40
C ARG A 197 10.47 9.35 -7.90
N LEU A 198 10.76 10.58 -8.29
CA LEU A 198 11.05 10.97 -9.67
C LEU A 198 12.49 10.59 -10.04
N ARG A 199 12.78 10.53 -11.34
CA ARG A 199 14.11 10.16 -11.87
C ARG A 199 15.22 11.12 -11.43
N ASP A 200 14.88 12.39 -11.21
CA ASP A 200 15.81 13.41 -10.71
C ASP A 200 16.00 13.38 -9.17
N GLY A 201 15.40 12.39 -8.50
CA GLY A 201 15.55 12.16 -7.08
C GLY A 201 14.52 12.86 -6.20
N ARG A 202 13.72 13.78 -6.73
CA ARG A 202 12.62 14.42 -5.98
C ARG A 202 11.55 13.41 -5.59
N LEU A 203 10.83 13.67 -4.50
CA LEU A 203 9.67 12.89 -4.08
C LEU A 203 8.40 13.68 -4.42
N LEU A 204 7.54 13.09 -5.26
CA LEU A 204 6.21 13.61 -5.54
C LEU A 204 5.19 12.90 -4.65
N MET A 205 4.44 13.64 -3.85
CA MET A 205 3.33 13.13 -3.04
C MET A 205 2.03 13.81 -3.46
N VAL A 206 0.97 13.02 -3.65
CA VAL A 206 -0.38 13.51 -3.85
C VAL A 206 -1.18 13.20 -2.59
N HIS A 207 -1.75 14.24 -1.96
CA HIS A 207 -2.55 14.14 -0.75
C HIS A 207 -3.60 15.27 -0.69
N ASN A 208 -4.61 15.13 0.17
CA ASN A 208 -5.47 16.25 0.53
C ASN A 208 -4.76 17.11 1.59
N ASN A 209 -4.59 18.39 1.31
CA ASN A 209 -3.90 19.35 2.18
C ASN A 209 -4.82 20.08 3.17
N ALA A 210 -6.08 19.66 3.30
CA ALA A 210 -7.00 20.26 4.26
C ALA A 210 -6.58 19.95 5.71
N HIS A 211 -6.67 20.98 6.55
CA HIS A 211 -6.38 20.89 7.99
C HIS A 211 -7.62 20.48 8.83
N THR A 212 -8.79 20.35 8.20
CA THR A 212 -10.06 19.98 8.85
C THR A 212 -10.60 18.67 8.27
N THR A 213 -11.32 17.90 9.09
CA THR A 213 -12.01 16.68 8.64
C THR A 213 -13.32 16.96 7.90
N THR A 214 -13.78 18.21 7.92
CA THR A 214 -14.93 18.72 7.15
C THR A 214 -14.49 19.19 5.78
N THR A 215 -14.17 18.26 4.89
CA THR A 215 -14.14 18.56 3.45
C THR A 215 -15.33 17.88 2.82
N ALA A 216 -16.25 18.67 2.26
CA ALA A 216 -17.15 18.20 1.22
C ALA A 216 -16.30 17.45 0.18
N ARG A 217 -16.80 16.31 -0.29
CA ARG A 217 -16.17 15.62 -1.43
C ARG A 217 -16.42 16.49 -2.67
N GLU A 218 -15.59 17.50 -2.87
CA GLU A 218 -15.61 18.28 -4.09
C GLU A 218 -15.07 17.38 -5.22
N PRO A 219 -15.82 17.19 -6.31
CA PRO A 219 -15.28 16.54 -7.49
C PRO A 219 -14.07 17.34 -8.01
N ILE A 220 -13.07 16.64 -8.56
CA ILE A 220 -12.05 17.30 -9.38
C ILE A 220 -12.81 17.91 -10.56
N ALA A 221 -12.93 19.24 -10.58
CA ALA A 221 -13.44 19.95 -11.75
C ALA A 221 -12.52 19.62 -12.92
N GLY A 222 -13.08 18.99 -13.95
CA GLY A 222 -12.42 18.67 -15.22
C GLY A 222 -12.32 19.87 -16.14
#